data_AF-A0A4R7Z5J0-F1
#
_entry.id   AF-A0A4R7Z5J0-F1
#
_cell.length_a   1.000
_cell.length_b   1.000
_cell.length_c   1.000
_cell.angle_alpha   90.00
_cell.angle_beta   90.00
_cell.angle_gamma   90.00
#
_symmetry.space_group_name_H-M   'P 1'
#
loop_
_entity.id
_entity.type
_entity.pdbx_description
1 polymer ?
#
loop_
_entity_poly.entity_id
_entity_poly.type
_entity_poly.pdbx_seq_one_letter_code
_entity_poly.pdbx_strand_id
1 'polypeptide(L)'
;MKKDAHFYALLAMAHSVGIEKETAHKIAYASQFVDDAKINKITIADDNNGTILSGLKKDFGDSEKIINAATCHDYFIINTFNYGAMINNTTAFHFVPGCDGESFVKKMRCKKESPIIMDILKQALKEGDPIKLGITLHAYADTFSHQGFSGILSKVNDVEELATSNKIE
;
A
#
# COMPACT_ATOMS: atom_id res chain seq x y z
N MET A 1 -15.71 2.76 -5.06
CA MET A 1 -15.29 1.52 -4.39
C MET A 1 -16.04 1.40 -3.07
N LYS A 2 -16.48 0.20 -2.65
CA LYS A 2 -16.96 0.01 -1.27
C LYS A 2 -15.75 0.23 -0.37
N LYS A 3 -15.84 1.16 0.60
CA LYS A 3 -14.69 1.60 1.40
C LYS A 3 -13.97 0.45 2.09
N ASP A 4 -14.71 -0.58 2.50
CA ASP A 4 -14.20 -1.62 3.39
C ASP A 4 -13.92 -2.95 2.66
N ALA A 5 -13.75 -2.91 1.32
CA ALA A 5 -13.58 -4.11 0.51
C ALA A 5 -12.34 -4.91 0.92
N HIS A 6 -11.21 -4.25 1.17
CA HIS A 6 -9.97 -4.88 1.61
C HIS A 6 -10.12 -5.53 2.99
N PHE A 7 -10.79 -4.83 3.93
CA PHE A 7 -11.09 -5.39 5.24
C PHE A 7 -11.86 -6.71 5.14
N TYR A 8 -13.02 -6.70 4.49
CA TYR A 8 -13.89 -7.87 4.46
C TYR A 8 -13.31 -9.02 3.62
N ALA A 9 -12.62 -8.71 2.52
CA ALA A 9 -11.96 -9.73 1.70
C ALA A 9 -10.87 -10.46 2.49
N LEU A 10 -9.97 -9.73 3.17
CA LEU A 10 -8.91 -10.37 3.94
C LEU A 10 -9.42 -11.04 5.21
N LEU A 11 -10.43 -10.48 5.88
CA LEU A 11 -11.05 -11.12 7.03
C LEU A 11 -11.63 -12.49 6.65
N ALA A 12 -12.39 -12.54 5.55
CA ALA A 12 -12.97 -13.78 5.04
C ALA A 12 -11.88 -14.77 4.59
N MET A 13 -10.87 -14.30 3.87
CA MET A 13 -9.75 -15.13 3.40
C MET A 13 -8.97 -15.73 4.58
N ALA A 14 -8.57 -14.92 5.55
CA ALA A 14 -7.82 -15.36 6.72
C ALA A 14 -8.60 -16.42 7.51
N HIS A 15 -9.89 -16.21 7.73
CA HIS A 15 -10.75 -17.20 8.36
C HIS A 15 -10.88 -18.49 7.55
N SER A 16 -10.98 -18.40 6.22
CA SER A 16 -11.12 -19.58 5.35
C SER A 16 -9.91 -20.51 5.39
N VAL A 17 -8.73 -19.98 5.74
CA VAL A 17 -7.48 -20.76 5.88
C VAL A 17 -7.14 -21.08 7.34
N GLY A 18 -8.07 -20.85 8.27
CA GLY A 18 -7.93 -21.25 9.67
C GLY A 18 -7.14 -20.30 10.56
N ILE A 19 -6.91 -19.05 10.14
CA ILE A 19 -6.32 -18.03 11.02
C ILE A 19 -7.33 -17.66 12.12
N GLU A 20 -6.84 -17.63 13.37
CA GLU A 20 -7.63 -17.28 14.55
C GLU A 20 -8.21 -15.86 14.41
N LYS A 21 -9.41 -15.64 14.96
CA LYS A 21 -10.23 -14.44 14.78
C LYS A 21 -9.49 -13.14 15.10
N GLU A 22 -8.76 -13.07 16.21
CA GLU A 22 -8.03 -11.87 16.59
C GLU A 22 -6.92 -11.55 15.57
N THR A 23 -6.19 -12.57 15.13
CA THR A 23 -5.13 -12.41 14.13
C THR A 23 -5.69 -12.05 12.76
N ALA A 24 -6.79 -12.71 12.34
CA ALA A 24 -7.49 -12.40 11.10
C ALA A 24 -7.99 -10.95 11.09
N HIS A 25 -8.53 -10.47 12.22
CA HIS A 25 -8.94 -9.08 12.38
C HIS A 25 -7.76 -8.12 12.28
N LYS A 26 -6.60 -8.43 12.88
CA LYS A 26 -5.38 -7.60 12.76
C LYS A 26 -4.92 -7.47 11.33
N ILE A 27 -4.89 -8.58 10.57
CA ILE A 27 -4.53 -8.60 9.14
C ILE A 27 -5.51 -7.73 8.34
N ALA A 28 -6.81 -7.97 8.51
CA ALA A 28 -7.86 -7.25 7.79
C ALA A 28 -7.85 -5.74 8.08
N TYR A 29 -7.72 -5.37 9.35
CA TYR A 29 -7.66 -3.98 9.77
C TYR A 29 -6.40 -3.30 9.24
N ALA A 30 -5.23 -3.92 9.34
CA ALA A 30 -3.99 -3.37 8.82
C ALA A 30 -4.04 -3.16 7.30
N SER A 31 -4.66 -4.10 6.57
CA SER A 31 -4.90 -3.96 5.13
C SER A 31 -5.81 -2.78 4.79
N GLN A 32 -6.91 -2.62 5.51
CA GLN A 32 -7.81 -1.48 5.31
C GLN A 32 -7.17 -0.14 5.69
N PHE A 33 -6.37 -0.15 6.75
CA PHE A 33 -5.71 1.05 7.25
C PHE A 33 -4.74 1.66 6.24
N VAL A 34 -4.25 0.87 5.27
CA VAL A 34 -3.45 1.39 4.15
C VAL A 34 -4.21 2.49 3.38
N ASP A 35 -5.52 2.31 3.14
CA ASP A 35 -6.36 3.31 2.48
C ASP A 35 -6.80 4.46 3.40
N ASP A 36 -6.95 4.16 4.69
CA ASP A 36 -7.44 5.13 5.67
C ASP A 36 -6.33 6.06 6.20
N ALA A 37 -5.07 5.64 6.13
CA ALA A 37 -3.91 6.40 6.61
C ALA A 37 -3.54 7.54 5.65
N LYS A 38 -4.29 8.63 5.75
CA LYS A 38 -4.15 9.86 4.94
C LYS A 38 -3.32 10.96 5.62
N ILE A 39 -2.95 10.78 6.89
CA ILE A 39 -2.21 11.76 7.68
C ILE A 39 -0.73 11.70 7.30
N ASN A 40 -0.26 12.67 6.53
CA ASN A 40 1.11 12.64 5.98
C ASN A 40 2.19 13.21 6.90
N LYS A 41 1.77 13.97 7.92
CA LYS A 41 2.65 14.62 8.89
C LYS A 41 2.10 14.40 10.29
N ILE A 42 2.90 13.75 11.12
CA ILE A 42 2.61 13.55 12.54
C ILE A 42 3.64 14.36 13.32
N THR A 43 3.18 15.20 14.25
CA THR A 43 4.04 16.00 15.12
C THR A 43 3.85 15.54 16.55
N ILE A 44 4.93 15.49 17.31
CA ILE A 44 4.87 15.18 18.74
C ILE A 44 4.52 16.48 19.47
N ALA A 45 3.50 16.45 20.32
CA ALA A 45 3.18 17.57 21.19
C ALA A 45 4.22 17.72 22.30
N ASP A 46 4.52 18.95 22.70
CA ASP A 46 5.60 19.30 23.64
C ASP A 46 5.40 18.71 25.05
N ASP A 47 4.18 18.32 25.39
CA ASP A 47 3.78 17.73 26.68
C ASP A 47 3.84 16.19 26.69
N ASN A 48 4.32 15.55 25.62
CA ASN A 48 4.46 14.11 25.57
C ASN A 48 5.51 13.59 26.56
N ASN A 49 5.27 12.38 27.08
CA ASN A 49 6.19 11.69 27.98
C ASN A 49 7.59 11.55 27.34
N GLY A 50 8.64 11.90 28.11
CA GLY A 50 10.03 11.80 27.69
C GLY A 50 10.47 10.42 27.17
N THR A 51 9.79 9.34 27.57
CA THR A 51 10.01 7.99 27.03
C THR A 51 9.56 7.84 25.58
N ILE A 52 8.44 8.47 25.20
CA ILE A 52 7.94 8.44 23.80
C ILE A 52 8.88 9.26 22.92
N LEU A 53 9.29 10.44 23.40
CA LEU A 53 10.24 11.30 22.70
C LEU A 53 11.60 10.63 22.50
N SER A 54 12.13 9.91 23.50
CA SER A 54 13.42 9.23 23.37
C SER A 54 13.36 8.02 22.42
N GLY A 55 12.27 7.26 22.42
CA GLY A 55 12.04 6.19 21.46
C GLY A 55 11.96 6.71 20.02
N LEU A 56 11.18 7.77 19.79
CA LEU A 56 11.08 8.38 18.46
C LEU A 56 12.40 8.99 18.01
N LYS A 57 13.17 9.62 18.90
CA LYS A 57 14.51 10.14 18.55
C LYS A 57 15.49 9.04 18.17
N LYS A 58 15.38 7.86 18.79
CA LYS A 58 16.19 6.70 18.44
C LYS A 58 15.88 6.20 17.03
N ASP A 59 14.60 6.15 16.66
CA ASP A 59 14.16 5.55 15.40
C ASP A 59 14.14 6.56 14.22
N PHE A 60 13.94 7.85 14.49
CA PHE A 60 13.76 8.92 13.49
C PHE A 60 14.75 10.09 13.62
N GLY A 61 15.74 10.00 14.50
CA GLY A 61 16.73 11.07 14.75
C GLY A 61 16.13 12.28 15.46
N ASP A 62 16.79 13.45 15.39
CA ASP A 62 16.27 14.69 16.01
C ASP A 62 14.99 15.25 15.35
N SER A 63 14.36 14.49 14.44
CA SER A 63 13.10 14.89 13.84
C SER A 63 11.96 14.75 14.84
N GLU A 64 11.41 15.88 15.31
CA GLU A 64 10.18 15.95 16.12
C GLU A 64 8.91 15.62 15.32
N LYS A 65 9.08 15.15 14.08
CA LYS A 65 8.03 15.00 13.08
C LYS A 65 8.26 13.72 12.27
N ILE A 66 7.18 12.98 12.04
CA ILE A 66 7.16 11.91 11.04
C ILE A 66 6.55 12.50 9.78
N ILE A 67 7.32 12.50 8.70
CA ILE A 67 6.90 12.93 7.36
C ILE A 67 6.71 11.71 6.46
N ASN A 68 5.84 11.81 5.45
CA ASN A 68 5.48 10.69 4.57
C ASN A 68 4.84 9.51 5.34
N ALA A 69 4.09 9.80 6.39
CA ALA A 69 3.39 8.78 7.20
C ALA A 69 2.10 8.26 6.53
N ALA A 70 1.62 8.95 5.50
CA ALA A 70 0.42 8.53 4.79
C ALA A 70 0.76 7.40 3.83
N THR A 71 -0.09 6.38 3.81
CA THR A 71 -0.02 5.26 2.87
C THR A 71 -1.11 5.31 1.81
N CYS A 72 -2.05 6.26 1.89
CA CYS A 72 -2.97 6.64 0.81
C CYS A 72 -3.14 8.17 0.76
N HIS A 73 -3.54 8.71 -0.39
CA HIS A 73 -3.77 10.15 -0.56
C HIS A 73 -5.18 10.43 -1.05
N ASP A 74 -5.64 11.67 -0.83
CA ASP A 74 -6.88 12.12 -1.44
C ASP A 74 -6.64 12.41 -2.93
N TYR A 75 -7.05 11.46 -3.78
CA TYR A 75 -6.95 11.54 -5.23
C TYR A 75 -7.84 12.63 -5.85
N PHE A 76 -8.73 13.27 -5.07
CA PHE A 76 -9.54 14.40 -5.53
C PHE A 76 -8.85 15.76 -5.32
N ILE A 77 -7.71 15.80 -4.63
CA ILE A 77 -6.95 17.03 -4.39
C ILE A 77 -5.72 17.02 -5.31
N ILE A 78 -5.75 17.76 -6.41
CA ILE A 78 -4.70 17.71 -7.44
C ILE A 78 -3.27 17.96 -6.91
N ASN A 79 -3.14 18.74 -5.82
CA ASN A 79 -1.86 19.04 -5.18
C ASN A 79 -1.23 17.83 -4.46
N THR A 80 -1.96 16.73 -4.25
CA THR A 80 -1.42 15.49 -3.68
C THR A 80 -0.62 14.68 -4.70
N PHE A 81 -0.76 14.95 -6.00
CA PHE A 81 0.01 14.34 -7.08
C PHE A 81 1.40 14.98 -7.25
N ASN A 82 2.23 14.86 -6.22
CA ASN A 82 3.65 15.21 -6.31
C ASN A 82 4.51 13.94 -6.37
N TYR A 83 5.76 14.08 -6.82
CA TYR A 83 6.67 12.94 -6.98
C TYR A 83 6.88 12.14 -5.69
N GLY A 84 6.99 12.82 -4.54
CA GLY A 84 7.18 12.16 -3.24
C GLY A 84 5.98 11.29 -2.86
N ALA A 85 4.77 11.82 -3.03
CA ALA A 85 3.53 11.08 -2.84
C ALA A 85 3.42 9.89 -3.81
N MET A 86 3.68 10.08 -5.10
CA MET A 86 3.58 8.98 -6.06
C MET A 86 4.55 7.84 -5.76
N ILE A 87 5.79 8.14 -5.34
CA ILE A 87 6.81 7.12 -5.09
C ILE A 87 6.66 6.49 -3.69
N ASN A 88 6.53 7.31 -2.65
CA ASN A 88 6.55 6.83 -1.25
C ASN A 88 5.19 6.33 -0.76
N ASN A 89 4.12 6.57 -1.53
CA ASN A 89 2.77 6.17 -1.18
C ASN A 89 2.15 5.33 -2.30
N THR A 90 1.67 5.95 -3.38
CA THR A 90 0.89 5.25 -4.43
C THR A 90 1.63 4.05 -5.03
N THR A 91 2.90 4.21 -5.39
CA THR A 91 3.71 3.12 -5.96
C THR A 91 4.04 2.05 -4.92
N ALA A 92 4.34 2.47 -3.68
CA ALA A 92 4.78 1.56 -2.63
C ALA A 92 3.65 0.67 -2.09
N PHE A 93 2.44 1.24 -1.96
CA PHE A 93 1.32 0.59 -1.29
C PHE A 93 0.20 0.13 -2.22
N HIS A 94 0.08 0.65 -3.45
CA HIS A 94 -1.04 0.32 -4.35
C HIS A 94 -0.58 -0.18 -5.73
N PHE A 95 0.53 0.33 -6.28
CA PHE A 95 1.00 0.01 -7.63
C PHE A 95 2.46 -0.44 -7.65
N VAL A 96 2.76 -1.58 -7.01
CA VAL A 96 4.14 -2.07 -6.89
C VAL A 96 4.73 -2.38 -8.27
N PRO A 97 5.89 -1.81 -8.64
CA PRO A 97 6.44 -1.96 -9.98
C PRO A 97 6.68 -3.41 -10.39
N GLY A 98 6.34 -3.72 -11.63
CA GLY A 98 6.66 -5.00 -12.27
C GLY A 98 8.14 -5.14 -12.61
N CYS A 99 8.85 -4.01 -12.74
CA CYS A 99 10.24 -3.91 -13.17
C CYS A 99 10.54 -4.57 -14.52
N ASP A 100 9.53 -4.61 -15.38
CA ASP A 100 9.57 -5.24 -16.70
C ASP A 100 9.41 -4.18 -17.80
N GLY A 101 10.18 -4.32 -18.90
CA GLY A 101 10.15 -3.42 -20.04
C GLY A 101 11.39 -2.52 -20.21
N GLU A 102 11.44 -1.87 -21.37
CA GLU A 102 12.67 -1.23 -21.90
C GLU A 102 12.95 0.16 -21.33
N SER A 103 11.92 0.86 -20.85
CA SER A 103 12.03 2.21 -20.29
C SER A 103 11.64 2.23 -18.82
N PHE A 104 12.13 3.22 -18.07
CA PHE A 104 11.75 3.43 -16.67
C PHE A 104 10.22 3.42 -16.51
N VAL A 105 9.52 4.16 -17.39
CA VAL A 105 8.07 4.27 -17.35
C VAL A 105 7.36 2.93 -17.57
N LYS A 106 7.86 2.07 -18.49
CA LYS A 106 7.32 0.72 -18.68
C LYS A 106 7.58 -0.16 -17.45
N LYS A 107 8.77 -0.07 -16.85
CA LYS A 107 9.15 -0.80 -15.63
C LYS A 107 8.29 -0.46 -14.42
N MET A 108 7.75 0.76 -14.35
CA MET A 108 6.86 1.20 -13.28
C MET A 108 5.44 0.65 -13.38
N ARG A 109 5.06 -0.02 -14.48
CA ARG A 109 3.77 -0.70 -14.57
C ARG A 109 3.73 -1.84 -13.55
N CYS A 110 2.71 -1.86 -12.70
CA CYS A 110 2.49 -2.98 -11.81
C CYS A 110 2.07 -4.22 -12.60
N LYS A 111 2.49 -5.39 -12.13
CA LYS A 111 2.25 -6.68 -12.77
C LYS A 111 1.87 -7.67 -11.69
N LYS A 112 0.86 -8.49 -11.96
CA LYS A 112 0.52 -9.62 -11.09
C LYS A 112 1.76 -10.48 -10.87
N GLU A 113 2.02 -10.83 -9.62
CA GLU A 113 3.11 -11.72 -9.21
C GLU A 113 4.51 -11.29 -9.73
N SER A 114 4.78 -9.99 -9.82
CA SER A 114 6.13 -9.51 -10.12
C SER A 114 7.14 -9.97 -9.07
N PRO A 115 8.43 -10.15 -9.42
CA PRO A 115 9.44 -10.58 -8.44
C PRO A 115 9.47 -9.71 -7.19
N ILE A 116 9.30 -8.40 -7.34
CA ILE A 116 9.31 -7.44 -6.22
C ILE A 116 8.17 -7.70 -5.24
N ILE A 117 6.91 -7.74 -5.70
CA ILE A 117 5.79 -7.95 -4.78
C ILE A 117 5.81 -9.34 -4.16
N MET A 118 6.26 -10.35 -4.91
CA MET A 118 6.39 -11.71 -4.40
C MET A 118 7.49 -11.84 -3.33
N ASP A 119 8.60 -11.12 -3.47
CA ASP A 119 9.66 -11.12 -2.47
C ASP A 119 9.25 -10.38 -1.19
N ILE A 120 8.54 -9.25 -1.31
CA ILE A 120 7.94 -8.54 -0.18
C ILE A 120 6.93 -9.45 0.55
N LEU A 121 6.07 -10.15 -0.19
CA LEU A 121 5.10 -11.09 0.38
C LEU A 121 5.78 -12.25 1.12
N LYS A 122 6.82 -12.87 0.53
CA LYS A 122 7.59 -13.92 1.19
C LYS A 122 8.26 -13.42 2.47
N GLN A 123 8.78 -12.20 2.45
CA GLN A 123 9.39 -11.59 3.63
C GLN A 123 8.36 -11.38 4.75
N ALA A 124 7.21 -10.78 4.45
CA ALA A 124 6.13 -10.56 5.42
C ALA A 124 5.64 -11.88 6.02
N LEU A 125 5.47 -12.92 5.20
CA LEU A 125 5.13 -14.27 5.67
C LEU A 125 6.19 -14.86 6.59
N LYS A 126 7.48 -14.70 6.27
CA LYS A 126 8.59 -15.19 7.09
C LYS A 126 8.67 -14.46 8.45
N GLU A 127 8.37 -13.17 8.48
CA GLU A 127 8.38 -12.38 9.71
C GLU A 127 7.23 -12.76 10.65
N GLY A 128 6.11 -13.24 10.11
CA GLY A 128 4.97 -13.72 10.90
C GLY A 128 4.22 -12.61 11.65
N ASP A 129 4.47 -11.34 11.32
CA ASP A 129 3.78 -10.19 11.89
C ASP A 129 2.44 -9.95 11.16
N PRO A 130 1.29 -10.09 11.85
CA PRO A 130 -0.03 -9.92 11.23
C PRO A 130 -0.27 -8.54 10.62
N ILE A 131 0.34 -7.49 11.19
CA ILE A 131 0.17 -6.12 10.71
C ILE A 131 0.92 -5.95 9.39
N LYS A 132 2.18 -6.36 9.35
CA LYS A 132 2.98 -6.31 8.11
C LYS A 132 2.36 -7.16 7.02
N LEU A 133 1.87 -8.36 7.37
CA LEU A 133 1.16 -9.21 6.44
C LEU A 133 -0.08 -8.52 5.86
N GLY A 134 -0.89 -7.85 6.69
CA GLY A 134 -2.06 -7.08 6.22
C GLY A 134 -1.70 -5.96 5.25
N ILE A 135 -0.66 -5.17 5.57
CA ILE A 135 -0.16 -4.09 4.70
C ILE A 135 0.33 -4.67 3.36
N THR A 136 1.10 -5.76 3.40
CA THR A 136 1.62 -6.39 2.18
C THR A 136 0.53 -7.03 1.33
N LEU A 137 -0.48 -7.66 1.95
CA LEU A 137 -1.61 -8.24 1.23
C LEU A 137 -2.48 -7.17 0.56
N HIS A 138 -2.61 -5.99 1.17
CA HIS A 138 -3.22 -4.83 0.50
C HIS A 138 -2.46 -4.50 -0.80
N ALA A 139 -1.15 -4.24 -0.68
CA ALA A 139 -0.33 -3.87 -1.83
C ALA A 139 -0.32 -4.94 -2.93
N TYR A 140 -0.33 -6.22 -2.54
CA TYR A 140 -0.47 -7.33 -3.48
C TYR A 140 -1.82 -7.32 -4.21
N ALA A 141 -2.93 -7.16 -3.47
CA ALA A 141 -4.27 -7.16 -4.06
C ALA A 141 -4.46 -6.03 -5.07
N ASP A 142 -3.97 -4.83 -4.75
CA ASP A 142 -4.07 -3.66 -5.63
C ASP A 142 -3.14 -3.79 -6.83
N THR A 143 -1.90 -4.23 -6.63
CA THR A 143 -0.95 -4.49 -7.72
C THR A 143 -1.51 -5.54 -8.69
N PHE A 144 -2.19 -6.57 -8.19
CA PHE A 144 -2.83 -7.59 -9.02
C PHE A 144 -4.01 -7.02 -9.81
N SER A 145 -4.89 -6.29 -9.13
CA SER A 145 -6.15 -5.77 -9.69
C SER A 145 -5.91 -4.63 -10.68
N HIS A 146 -4.86 -3.85 -10.45
CA HIS A 146 -4.48 -2.70 -11.28
C HIS A 146 -3.35 -3.01 -12.27
N GLN A 147 -3.07 -4.29 -12.56
CA GLN A 147 -2.01 -4.68 -13.49
C GLN A 147 -2.06 -3.89 -14.81
N GLY A 148 -0.90 -3.44 -15.29
CA GLY A 148 -0.78 -2.63 -16.50
C GLY A 148 -0.80 -1.11 -16.26
N PHE A 149 -1.27 -0.66 -15.09
CA PHE A 149 -1.17 0.74 -14.64
C PHE A 149 0.10 0.98 -13.84
N SER A 150 0.45 2.24 -13.65
CA SER A 150 1.63 2.71 -12.93
C SER A 150 1.22 3.69 -11.82
N GLY A 151 1.88 3.61 -10.67
CA GLY A 151 1.66 4.52 -9.54
C GLY A 151 2.19 5.94 -9.75
N ILE A 152 2.83 6.21 -10.89
CA ILE A 152 3.30 7.54 -11.30
C ILE A 152 2.48 8.10 -12.47
N LEU A 153 2.39 9.43 -12.54
CA LEU A 153 1.78 10.13 -13.68
C LEU A 153 2.55 9.77 -14.95
N SER A 154 1.87 9.15 -15.91
CA SER A 154 2.50 8.62 -17.10
C SER A 154 1.50 8.37 -18.22
N LYS A 155 1.96 8.51 -19.48
CA LYS A 155 1.24 8.09 -20.69
C LYS A 155 0.86 6.61 -20.68
N VAL A 156 1.52 5.78 -19.88
CA VAL A 156 1.16 4.36 -19.78
C VAL A 156 -0.18 4.13 -19.08
N ASN A 157 -0.66 5.12 -18.33
CA ASN A 157 -1.97 5.12 -17.68
C ASN A 157 -3.05 5.76 -18.56
N ASP A 158 -2.66 6.28 -19.74
CA ASP A 158 -3.59 6.88 -20.70
C ASP A 158 -4.23 5.77 -21.52
N VAL A 159 -5.53 5.55 -21.33
CA VAL A 159 -6.28 4.45 -21.94
C VAL A 159 -7.37 5.04 -22.83
N GLU A 160 -7.20 4.93 -24.15
CA GLU A 160 -8.11 5.52 -25.13
C GLU A 160 -9.09 4.49 -25.74
N GLU A 161 -8.70 3.22 -25.83
CA GLU A 161 -9.44 2.17 -26.55
C GLU A 161 -10.00 1.08 -25.63
N LEU A 162 -10.93 1.44 -24.74
CA LEU A 162 -11.63 0.47 -23.90
C LEU A 162 -12.68 -0.29 -24.72
N ALA A 163 -12.52 -1.62 -24.82
CA ALA A 163 -13.50 -2.51 -25.41
C ALA A 163 -14.04 -3.51 -24.36
N THR A 164 -15.34 -3.74 -24.35
CA THR A 164 -15.96 -4.77 -23.49
C THR A 164 -16.04 -6.10 -24.24
N SER A 165 -15.61 -7.18 -23.60
CA SER A 165 -15.80 -8.55 -24.07
C SER A 165 -16.61 -9.31 -23.04
N ASN A 166 -17.83 -9.71 -23.39
CA ASN A 166 -18.69 -10.53 -22.53
C ASN A 166 -18.42 -12.04 -22.69
N LYS A 167 -17.21 -12.43 -23.11
CA LYS A 167 -16.85 -13.84 -23.19
C LYS A 167 -16.51 -14.35 -21.79
N ILE A 168 -17.38 -15.21 -21.28
CA ILE A 168 -17.07 -16.07 -20.14
C ILE A 168 -16.22 -17.21 -20.73
N GLU A 169 -14.91 -17.21 -20.45
CA GLU A 169 -14.04 -18.37 -20.69
C GLU A 169 -14.16 -19.38 -19.54
#